data_AF-A0A350X097-F1
#
_entry.id   AF-A0A350X097-F1
#
_cell.length_a   1.000
_cell.length_b   1.000
_cell.length_c   1.000
_cell.angle_alpha   90.00
_cell.angle_beta   90.00
_cell.angle_gamma   90.00
#
_symmetry.space_group_name_H-M   'P 1'
#
loop_
_entity.id
_entity.type
_entity.pdbx_description
1 polymer ?
#
loop_
_entity_poly.entity_id
_entity_poly.type
_entity_poly.pdbx_seq_one_letter_code
_entity_poly.pdbx_strand_id
1 'polypeptide(L)' 'GDKVKVSVRFKGREIAHTEFGRNVLTKFAEGCAEIADLESNPKLDGRSMFLVLAPKKK' A
#
# COMPACT_ATOMS: atom_id res chain seq x y z
N GLY A 1 -3.00 -1.33 18.71
CA GLY A 1 -3.24 -1.68 17.31
C GLY A 1 -1.93 -2.07 16.66
N ASP A 2 -1.98 -2.97 15.69
CA ASP A 2 -0.83 -3.53 14.99
C ASP A 2 -0.56 -2.82 13.68
N LYS A 3 0.72 -2.76 13.29
CA LYS A 3 1.13 -2.23 11.99
C LYS A 3 0.70 -3.18 10.88
N VAL A 4 0.10 -2.65 9.82
CA VAL A 4 -0.38 -3.44 8.70
C VAL A 4 0.48 -3.16 7.48
N LYS A 5 1.09 -4.20 6.93
CA LYS A 5 1.80 -4.15 5.65
C LYS A 5 0.86 -4.64 4.55
N VAL A 6 0.47 -3.76 3.65
CA VAL A 6 -0.36 -4.08 2.49
C VAL A 6 0.57 -4.31 1.31
N SER A 7 0.48 -5.46 0.64
CA SER A 7 1.30 -5.75 -0.53
C SER A 7 0.44 -6.19 -1.71
N VAL A 8 0.69 -5.57 -2.86
CA VAL A 8 0.12 -5.92 -4.15
C VAL A 8 1.17 -6.68 -4.94
N ARG A 9 0.89 -7.94 -5.25
CA ARG A 9 1.76 -8.77 -6.08
C ARG A 9 1.34 -8.64 -7.55
N PHE A 10 2.25 -8.21 -8.41
CA PHE A 10 2.02 -8.21 -9.86
C PHE A 10 2.33 -9.59 -10.42
N LYS A 11 1.49 -10.11 -11.32
CA LYS A 11 1.74 -11.37 -12.03
C LYS A 11 2.19 -11.08 -13.47
N GLY A 12 3.09 -11.89 -14.03
CA GLY A 12 3.50 -11.76 -15.44
C GLY A 12 4.08 -10.39 -15.85
N ARG A 13 3.61 -9.85 -16.98
CA ARG A 13 4.05 -8.55 -17.55
C ARG A 13 3.37 -7.33 -16.91
N GLU A 14 2.65 -7.52 -15.80
CA GLU A 14 1.91 -6.45 -15.11
C GLU A 14 2.83 -5.51 -14.31
N ILE A 15 4.14 -5.76 -14.28
CA ILE A 15 5.14 -4.86 -13.68
C ILE A 15 5.11 -3.47 -14.35
N ALA A 16 4.67 -3.36 -15.61
CA ALA A 16 4.48 -2.07 -16.28
C ALA A 16 3.32 -1.24 -15.69
N HIS A 17 2.38 -1.88 -15.00
CA HIS A 17 1.20 -1.24 -14.39
C HIS A 17 1.45 -0.87 -12.91
N THR A 18 2.65 -0.38 -12.60
CA THR A 18 2.97 0.17 -11.26
C THR A 18 2.02 1.29 -10.86
N GLU A 19 1.54 2.06 -11.84
CA GLU A 19 0.59 3.16 -11.65
C GLU A 19 -0.77 2.68 -11.13
N PHE A 20 -1.26 1.54 -11.62
CA PHE A 20 -2.50 0.93 -11.11
C PHE A 20 -2.32 0.43 -9.67
N GLY A 21 -1.20 -0.24 -9.38
CA GLY A 21 -0.89 -0.68 -8.01
C GLY A 21 -0.77 0.49 -7.05
N ARG A 22 -0.13 1.58 -7.48
CA ARG A 22 -0.04 2.82 -6.70
C ARG A 22 -1.42 3.42 -6.45
N ASN A 23 -2.26 3.54 -7.47
CA ASN A 23 -3.60 4.10 -7.33
C ASN A 23 -4.47 3.27 -6.37
N VAL A 24 -4.41 1.94 -6.44
CA VAL A 24 -5.12 1.05 -5.51
C VAL A 24 -4.62 1.22 -4.07
N LEU A 25 -3.31 1.27 -3.86
CA LEU A 25 -2.73 1.49 -2.53
C LEU A 25 -3.06 2.88 -1.98
N THR A 26 -3.07 3.90 -2.83
CA THR A 26 -3.46 5.27 -2.46
C THR A 26 -4.93 5.32 -2.05
N LYS A 27 -5.84 4.75 -2.85
CA LYS A 27 -7.27 4.67 -2.49
C LYS A 27 -7.50 3.90 -1.20
N PHE A 28 -6.76 2.83 -0.98
CA PHE A 28 -6.82 2.06 0.27
C PHE A 28 -6.33 2.88 1.46
N ALA A 29 -5.22 3.62 1.31
CA ALA A 29 -4.71 4.51 2.33
C ALA A 29 -5.69 5.65 2.65
N GLU A 30 -6.32 6.24 1.64
CA GLU A 30 -7.34 7.28 1.80
C GLU A 30 -8.56 6.77 2.58
N GLY A 31 -9.08 5.59 2.23
CA GLY A 31 -10.19 4.96 2.96
C GLY A 31 -9.82 4.56 4.40
N CYS A 32 -8.56 4.27 4.67
CA CYS A 32 -8.06 3.97 6.01
C CYS A 32 -7.56 5.20 6.78
N ALA A 33 -7.59 6.41 6.19
CA ALA A 33 -7.04 7.62 6.81
C ALA A 33 -7.73 8.02 8.13
N GLU A 34 -8.95 7.55 8.36
CA GLU A 34 -9.72 7.76 9.58
C GLU A 34 -9.19 6.93 10.78
N ILE A 35 -8.60 5.76 10.51
CA ILE A 35 -8.19 4.79 11.54
C ILE A 35 -6.69 4.48 11.54
N ALA A 36 -5.99 4.83 10.47
CA ALA A 36 -4.58 4.56 10.26
C ALA A 36 -3.88 5.76 9.61
N ASP A 37 -2.59 5.88 9.90
CA ASP A 37 -1.67 6.85 9.33
C ASP A 37 -0.70 6.16 8.38
N LEU A 38 -0.24 6.88 7.37
CA LEU A 38 0.62 6.36 6.32
C LEU A 38 2.09 6.42 6.77
N GLU A 39 2.57 5.34 7.38
CA GLU A 39 3.94 5.25 7.90
C GLU A 39 4.99 5.05 6.80
N SER A 40 4.63 4.40 5.68
CA SER A 40 5.51 4.31 4.51
C SER A 40 4.72 4.37 3.22
N ASN A 41 5.15 5.27 2.33
CA ASN A 41 4.64 5.41 0.96
C ASN A 41 4.74 4.09 0.17
N PRO A 42 3.90 3.93 -0.87
CA PRO A 42 3.93 2.73 -1.71
C PRO A 42 5.28 2.62 -2.42
N LYS A 43 6.02 1.55 -2.12
CA LYS A 43 7.34 1.26 -2.71
C LYS A 43 7.28 -0.03 -3.50
N LEU A 44 8.01 -0.06 -4.60
CA LEU A 44 8.14 -1.25 -5.43
C LEU A 44 9.34 -2.08 -4.95
N ASP A 45 9.05 -3.33 -4.61
CA ASP A 45 10.01 -4.38 -4.23
C ASP A 45 9.96 -5.49 -5.29
N GLY A 46 10.81 -5.37 -6.31
CA GLY A 46 10.91 -6.31 -7.42
C GLY A 46 9.59 -6.50 -8.18
N ARG A 47 8.85 -7.57 -7.85
CA ARG A 47 7.56 -7.93 -8.48
C ARG A 47 6.34 -7.61 -7.62
N SER A 48 6.53 -6.95 -6.49
CA SER A 48 5.46 -6.57 -5.58
C SER A 48 5.57 -5.10 -5.23
N MET A 49 4.45 -4.42 -5.01
CA MET A 49 4.43 -3.11 -4.37
C MET A 49 3.92 -3.28 -2.95
N PHE A 50 4.48 -2.54 -2.00
CA PHE A 50 4.05 -2.59 -0.61
C PHE A 50 3.86 -1.19 -0.03
N LEU A 51 2.93 -1.08 0.90
CA LEU A 51 2.59 0.09 1.69
C LEU A 51 2.56 -0.34 3.16
N VAL A 52 2.98 0.53 4.08
CA VAL A 52 2.82 0.26 5.52
C VAL A 52 1.91 1.33 6.11
N LEU A 53 0.87 0.86 6.78
CA LEU A 53 -0.06 1.68 7.55
C LEU A 53 0.15 1.41 9.04
N ALA A 54 0.28 2.48 9.82
CA ALA A 54 0.31 2.41 11.26
C ALA A 54 -1.07 2.80 11.79
N PRO A 55 -1.67 2.05 12.72
CA PRO A 55 -2.96 2.45 13.28
C PRO A 55 -2.81 3.76 14.06
N LYS A 56 -3.74 4.69 13.84
CA LYS A 56 -3.86 5.87 14.69
C LYS A 56 -4.30 5.36 16.06
N LYS A 57 -3.40 5.42 17.04
CA LYS A 57 -3.73 5.08 18.42
C LYS A 57 -4.94 5.92 18.85
N LYS A 58 -5.98 5.25 19.35
CA LYS A 58 -6.62 5.74 20.57
C LYS A 58 -5.68 5.47 21.73
#